data_AF-A0A933SW20-F1
#
_entry.id   AF-A0A933SW20-F1
#
_cell.length_a   1.000
_cell.length_b   1.000
_cell.length_c   1.000
_cell.angle_alpha   90.00
_cell.angle_beta   90.00
_cell.angle_gamma   90.00
#
_symmetry.space_group_name_H-M   'P 1'
#
loop_
_entity.id
_entity.type
_entity.pdbx_description
1 polymer ?
#
loop_
_entity_poly.entity_id
_entity_poly.type
_entity_poly.pdbx_seq_one_letter_code
_entity_poly.pdbx_strand_id
1 'polypeptide(L)'
;MNVLISRTGFRDLKVKSLILAICIFTFPAVSDAAYKIYLQNGSVITGVKSYEKSSGEIKVFFEGGMITVPEDDVIEIEADSMPVKDIRGKEKAPEQIEEAGQPVNLSPAADVDVRIASLRKQIEDINKKISDIEKKEGELKEMGDELKRGKYKELIGKKRRLKKDKDKLEEELRPLLEEKKMLIEERRMIEDEIRQLEEELRR
;
A
#
# COMPACT_ATOMS: atom_id res chain seq x y z
N MET A 1 59.25 12.10 29.00
CA MET A 1 58.65 11.19 28.01
C MET A 1 57.18 11.57 27.88
N ASN A 2 56.79 12.29 26.83
CA ASN A 2 55.39 12.65 26.57
C ASN A 2 54.90 11.88 25.34
N VAL A 3 53.89 11.04 25.54
CA VAL A 3 53.29 10.21 24.50
C VAL A 3 52.21 11.03 23.79
N LEU A 4 52.46 11.35 22.52
CA LEU A 4 51.49 11.95 21.60
C LEU A 4 50.49 10.87 21.17
N ILE A 5 49.28 10.93 21.71
CA ILE A 5 48.15 10.08 21.27
C ILE A 5 47.55 10.71 20.00
N SER A 6 47.77 10.06 18.87
CA SER A 6 47.24 10.44 17.55
C SER A 6 45.70 10.52 17.56
N ARG A 7 45.16 11.72 17.33
CA ARG A 7 43.72 12.05 17.22
C ARG A 7 43.07 11.55 15.91
N THR A 8 43.76 10.80 15.08
CA THR A 8 43.28 10.38 13.74
C THR A 8 42.31 9.20 13.79
N GLY A 9 42.33 8.35 14.82
CA GLY A 9 41.48 7.15 14.88
C GLY A 9 39.98 7.39 15.16
N PHE A 10 39.60 8.55 15.71
CA PHE A 10 38.22 8.78 16.17
C PHE A 10 37.28 9.29 15.05
N ARG A 11 37.84 9.88 13.99
CA ARG A 11 37.06 10.40 12.85
C ARG A 11 36.65 9.27 11.90
N ASP A 12 37.53 8.31 11.67
CA ASP A 12 37.25 7.16 10.80
C ASP A 12 36.12 6.27 11.32
N LEU A 13 36.00 6.12 12.65
CA LEU A 13 34.92 5.32 13.24
C LEU A 13 33.55 5.97 13.06
N LYS A 14 33.46 7.30 13.16
CA LYS A 14 32.21 8.06 12.96
C LYS A 14 31.78 8.08 11.50
N VAL A 15 32.73 8.22 10.57
CA VAL A 15 32.45 8.21 9.12
C VAL A 15 32.02 6.82 8.67
N LYS A 16 32.69 5.76 9.14
CA LYS A 16 32.28 4.36 8.84
C LYS A 16 30.89 4.04 9.41
N SER A 17 30.58 4.50 10.62
CA SER A 17 29.26 4.32 11.23
C SER A 17 28.17 5.09 10.48
N LEU A 18 28.46 6.31 10.01
CA LEU A 18 27.51 7.10 9.22
C LEU A 18 27.25 6.46 7.85
N ILE A 19 28.28 5.95 7.17
CA ILE A 19 28.15 5.23 5.90
C ILE A 19 27.33 3.95 6.09
N LEU A 20 27.59 3.18 7.15
CA LEU A 20 26.81 1.97 7.47
C LEU A 20 25.33 2.28 7.73
N ALA A 21 25.04 3.35 8.47
CA ALA A 21 23.67 3.79 8.74
C ALA A 21 22.93 4.23 7.46
N ILE A 22 23.62 4.93 6.55
CA ILE A 22 23.07 5.31 5.25
C ILE A 22 22.77 4.07 4.41
N CYS A 23 23.69 3.10 4.35
CA CYS A 23 23.48 1.86 3.61
C CYS A 23 22.21 1.13 4.08
N ILE A 24 22.01 0.97 5.40
CA ILE A 24 20.83 0.29 5.96
C ILE A 24 19.52 1.04 5.60
N PHE A 25 19.54 2.38 5.57
CA PHE A 25 18.36 3.18 5.19
C PHE A 25 18.07 3.20 3.69
N THR A 26 19.07 2.97 2.85
CA THR A 26 18.91 2.95 1.38
C THR A 26 18.60 1.58 0.81
N PHE A 27 18.64 0.51 1.61
CA PHE A 27 18.10 -0.77 1.17
C PHE A 27 16.58 -0.66 1.19
N PRO A 28 15.89 -0.63 0.03
CA PRO A 28 14.46 -0.83 0.03
C PRO A 28 14.21 -2.19 0.69
N ALA A 29 13.42 -2.21 1.76
CA ALA A 29 12.87 -3.44 2.27
C ALA A 29 12.00 -4.01 1.15
N VAL A 30 12.59 -4.85 0.31
CA VAL A 30 11.87 -5.60 -0.70
C VAL A 30 11.03 -6.57 0.10
N SER A 31 9.78 -6.21 0.37
CA SER A 31 8.79 -7.12 0.92
C SER A 31 8.58 -8.17 -0.17
N ASP A 32 9.29 -9.28 -0.01
CA ASP A 32 9.31 -10.38 -0.96
C ASP A 32 7.89 -10.96 -1.03
N ALA A 33 7.25 -10.85 -2.19
CA ALA A 33 5.91 -11.37 -2.39
C ALA A 33 6.01 -12.90 -2.43
N ALA A 34 5.25 -13.60 -1.58
CA ALA A 34 5.27 -15.07 -1.58
C ALA A 34 4.59 -15.64 -2.83
N TYR A 35 3.62 -14.92 -3.40
CA TYR A 35 2.89 -15.35 -4.60
C TYR A 35 2.63 -14.22 -5.59
N LYS A 36 2.55 -14.60 -6.87
CA LYS A 36 1.99 -13.82 -7.98
C LYS A 36 0.77 -14.55 -8.53
N ILE A 37 -0.34 -13.85 -8.71
CA ILE A 37 -1.58 -14.41 -9.25
C ILE A 37 -1.88 -13.73 -10.59
N TYR A 38 -1.96 -14.54 -11.65
CA TYR A 38 -2.26 -14.09 -13.01
C TYR A 38 -3.74 -14.25 -13.29
N LEU A 39 -4.38 -13.18 -13.77
CA LEU A 39 -5.81 -13.17 -14.08
C LEU A 39 -6.09 -13.28 -15.59
N GLN A 40 -7.28 -13.78 -15.95
CA GLN A 40 -7.71 -13.93 -17.36
C GLN A 40 -7.65 -12.63 -18.16
N ASN A 41 -7.84 -11.49 -17.49
CA ASN A 41 -7.78 -10.17 -18.11
C ASN A 41 -6.34 -9.66 -18.34
N GLY A 42 -5.31 -10.46 -18.06
CA GLY A 42 -3.89 -10.10 -18.19
C GLY A 42 -3.33 -9.28 -17.02
N SER A 43 -4.12 -9.02 -15.97
CA SER A 43 -3.63 -8.35 -14.77
C SER A 43 -2.87 -9.33 -13.86
N VAL A 44 -1.88 -8.81 -13.13
CA VAL A 44 -1.08 -9.60 -12.18
C VAL A 44 -1.20 -9.01 -10.79
N ILE A 45 -1.64 -9.82 -9.83
CA ILE A 45 -1.67 -9.45 -8.41
C ILE A 45 -0.33 -9.86 -7.81
N THR A 46 0.45 -8.87 -7.38
CA THR A 46 1.75 -9.04 -6.72
C THR A 46 1.64 -8.67 -5.23
N GLY A 47 2.61 -9.07 -4.41
CA GLY A 47 2.59 -8.78 -2.97
C GLY A 47 1.68 -9.69 -2.15
N VAL A 48 1.32 -10.86 -2.70
CA VAL A 48 0.47 -11.84 -2.02
C VAL A 48 1.28 -12.61 -1.00
N LYS A 49 0.82 -12.64 0.26
CA LYS A 49 1.43 -13.39 1.36
C LYS A 49 0.90 -14.81 1.46
N SER A 50 -0.40 -14.98 1.25
CA SER A 50 -1.06 -16.28 1.23
C SER A 50 -2.35 -16.20 0.43
N TYR A 51 -2.89 -17.37 0.06
CA TYR A 51 -4.21 -17.48 -0.51
C TYR A 51 -4.98 -18.66 0.10
N GLU A 52 -6.30 -18.55 0.11
CA GLU A 52 -7.21 -19.63 0.53
C GLU A 52 -8.22 -19.87 -0.58
N LYS A 53 -8.41 -21.15 -0.93
CA LYS A 53 -9.36 -21.57 -1.96
C LYS A 53 -10.61 -22.13 -1.28
N SER A 54 -11.78 -21.58 -1.58
CA SER A 54 -13.05 -22.00 -0.99
C SER A 54 -14.19 -21.84 -1.99
N SER A 55 -14.91 -22.92 -2.29
CA SER A 55 -16.19 -22.92 -3.03
C SER A 55 -16.23 -22.03 -4.29
N GLY A 56 -15.20 -22.09 -5.15
CA GLY A 56 -15.14 -21.32 -6.42
C GLY A 56 -14.58 -19.91 -6.29
N GLU A 57 -14.08 -19.54 -5.11
CA GLU A 57 -13.42 -18.26 -4.85
C GLU A 57 -12.00 -18.47 -4.29
N ILE A 58 -11.10 -17.55 -4.63
CA ILE A 58 -9.75 -17.44 -4.09
C ILE A 58 -9.66 -16.17 -3.25
N LYS A 59 -9.46 -16.32 -1.94
CA LYS A 59 -9.17 -15.22 -1.02
C LYS A 59 -7.67 -14.99 -0.99
N VAL A 60 -7.26 -13.78 -1.35
CA VAL A 60 -5.86 -13.38 -1.47
C VAL A 60 -5.54 -12.44 -0.31
N PHE A 61 -4.50 -12.77 0.46
CA PHE A 61 -4.08 -12.01 1.62
C PHE A 61 -2.79 -11.25 1.33
N PHE A 62 -2.81 -9.94 1.58
CA PHE A 62 -1.66 -9.03 1.46
C PHE A 62 -1.50 -8.22 2.75
N GLU A 63 -0.40 -7.47 2.88
CA GLU A 63 -0.09 -6.73 4.11
C GLU A 63 -1.13 -5.66 4.48
N GLY A 64 -1.86 -5.16 3.49
CA GLY A 64 -2.87 -4.11 3.63
C GLY A 64 -4.33 -4.59 3.63
N GLY A 65 -4.59 -5.90 3.62
CA GLY A 65 -5.96 -6.43 3.58
C GLY A 65 -6.14 -7.76 2.85
N MET A 66 -7.40 -8.04 2.50
CA MET A 66 -7.83 -9.24 1.78
C MET A 66 -8.68 -8.83 0.59
N ILE A 67 -8.50 -9.50 -0.55
CA ILE A 67 -9.41 -9.43 -1.69
C ILE A 67 -9.91 -10.84 -2.03
N THR A 68 -11.11 -10.93 -2.57
CA THR A 68 -11.68 -12.17 -3.09
C THR A 68 -11.69 -12.09 -4.62
N VAL A 69 -11.19 -13.13 -5.27
CA VAL A 69 -11.14 -13.26 -6.73
C VAL A 69 -11.89 -14.54 -7.12
N PRO A 70 -12.80 -14.51 -8.12
CA PRO A 70 -13.41 -15.72 -8.64
C PRO A 70 -12.35 -16.69 -9.17
N GLU A 71 -12.51 -17.99 -8.93
CA GLU A 71 -11.56 -18.98 -9.42
C GLU A 71 -11.48 -19.01 -10.96
N ASP A 72 -12.61 -18.78 -11.63
CA ASP A 72 -12.71 -18.71 -13.08
C ASP A 72 -11.83 -17.60 -13.67
N ASP A 73 -11.56 -16.54 -12.91
CA ASP A 73 -10.76 -15.40 -13.35
C ASP A 73 -9.25 -15.63 -13.18
N VAL A 74 -8.81 -16.72 -12.53
CA VAL A 74 -7.40 -17.00 -12.25
C VAL A 74 -6.82 -17.98 -13.27
N ILE A 75 -5.76 -17.56 -13.97
CA ILE A 75 -5.01 -18.41 -14.91
C ILE A 75 -3.99 -19.26 -14.14
N GLU A 76 -3.17 -18.61 -13.31
CA GLU A 76 -2.00 -19.25 -12.72
C GLU A 76 -1.58 -18.57 -11.41
N ILE A 77 -1.04 -19.34 -10.46
CA ILE A 77 -0.47 -18.84 -9.20
C ILE A 77 0.99 -19.32 -9.12
N GLU A 78 1.93 -18.39 -9.27
CA GLU A 78 3.36 -18.65 -9.12
C GLU A 78 3.81 -18.31 -7.69
N ALA A 79 4.67 -19.15 -7.11
CA ALA A 79 5.32 -18.88 -5.83
C ALA A 79 6.77 -18.44 -6.08
N ASP A 80 7.12 -17.20 -5.70
CA ASP A 80 8.45 -16.64 -5.95
C ASP A 80 9.47 -17.04 -4.86
N SER A 81 9.04 -17.34 -3.64
CA SER A 81 9.93 -17.85 -2.57
C SER A 81 9.18 -18.69 -1.53
N MET A 82 9.93 -19.55 -0.83
CA MET A 82 9.42 -20.67 -0.01
C MET A 82 8.18 -20.31 0.83
N PRO A 83 7.04 -21.02 0.65
CA PRO A 83 5.85 -20.74 1.43
C PRO A 83 6.09 -21.14 2.90
N VAL A 84 5.92 -20.18 3.81
CA VAL A 84 5.88 -20.46 5.24
C VAL A 84 4.60 -21.26 5.52
N LYS A 85 4.74 -22.59 5.54
CA LYS A 85 3.71 -23.52 6.02
C LYS A 85 3.68 -23.52 7.54
N ASP A 86 2.53 -23.18 8.11
CA ASP A 86 1.66 -24.08 8.88
C ASP A 86 0.91 -23.31 9.98
N ILE A 87 -0.40 -23.08 9.76
CA ILE A 87 -1.38 -23.21 10.84
C ILE A 87 -2.41 -24.23 10.36
N ARG A 88 -2.08 -25.49 10.64
CA ARG A 88 -2.90 -26.67 10.44
C ARG A 88 -3.88 -26.77 11.61
N GLY A 89 -5.02 -26.10 11.49
CA GLY A 89 -6.19 -26.35 12.33
C GLY A 89 -6.94 -27.59 11.83
N LYS A 90 -6.54 -28.77 12.33
CA LYS A 90 -7.37 -29.98 12.26
C LYS A 90 -8.50 -29.83 13.29
N GLU A 91 -9.75 -29.93 12.86
CA GLU A 91 -10.74 -30.65 13.66
C GLU A 91 -11.71 -31.42 12.76
N LYS A 92 -11.99 -32.65 13.18
CA LYS A 92 -12.59 -33.73 12.42
C LYS A 92 -14.12 -33.58 12.32
N ALA A 93 -14.63 -34.07 11.18
CA ALA A 93 -15.87 -34.83 10.87
C ALA A 93 -16.72 -35.37 12.06
N PRO A 94 -17.95 -35.94 11.87
CA PRO A 94 -18.59 -36.40 10.62
C PRO A 94 -20.13 -36.14 10.53
N GLU A 95 -20.78 -36.46 9.41
CA GLU A 95 -21.80 -37.55 9.36
C GLU A 95 -22.58 -37.62 8.03
N GLN A 96 -22.79 -38.88 7.64
CA GLN A 96 -23.57 -39.39 6.52
C GLN A 96 -25.07 -39.30 6.84
N ILE A 97 -25.92 -39.16 5.82
CA ILE A 97 -27.30 -39.69 5.87
C ILE A 97 -27.59 -40.37 4.53
N GLU A 98 -27.78 -41.70 4.60
CA GLU A 98 -28.43 -42.54 3.59
C GLU A 98 -29.97 -42.48 3.71
N GLU A 99 -30.62 -42.69 2.56
CA GLU A 99 -31.97 -43.23 2.29
C GLU A 99 -33.22 -42.75 3.07
N ALA A 100 -34.22 -42.27 2.30
CA ALA A 100 -35.60 -42.74 2.41
C ALA A 100 -36.33 -42.55 1.08
N GLY A 101 -36.71 -43.67 0.45
CA GLY A 101 -37.63 -43.67 -0.68
C GLY A 101 -39.07 -43.39 -0.24
N GLN A 102 -39.80 -42.61 -1.03
CA GLN A 102 -41.25 -42.71 -1.18
C GLN A 102 -41.63 -42.43 -2.65
N PRO A 103 -42.23 -43.40 -3.38
CA PRO A 103 -42.90 -43.11 -4.63
C PRO A 103 -44.32 -42.64 -4.31
N VAL A 104 -44.56 -41.33 -4.30
CA VAL A 104 -45.93 -40.81 -4.18
C VAL A 104 -46.54 -40.77 -5.57
N ASN A 105 -47.50 -41.65 -5.79
CA ASN A 105 -48.32 -41.67 -6.99
C ASN A 105 -49.67 -40.97 -6.69
N LEU A 106 -50.06 -40.06 -7.59
CA LEU A 106 -51.42 -39.58 -7.92
C LEU A 106 -52.02 -38.36 -7.17
N SER A 107 -51.70 -37.15 -7.65
CA SER A 107 -52.69 -36.23 -8.27
C SER A 107 -51.96 -35.07 -8.98
N PRO A 108 -51.82 -35.04 -10.32
CA PRO A 108 -50.84 -34.16 -10.99
C PRO A 108 -51.20 -32.67 -11.08
N ALA A 109 -52.44 -32.28 -10.79
CA ALA A 109 -52.92 -30.92 -11.10
C ALA A 109 -52.92 -29.97 -9.89
N ALA A 110 -53.31 -30.44 -8.70
CA ALA A 110 -53.48 -29.59 -7.52
C ALA A 110 -52.14 -29.20 -6.84
N ASP A 111 -51.13 -30.07 -6.94
CA ASP A 111 -49.81 -29.85 -6.35
C ASP A 111 -48.95 -28.86 -7.17
N VAL A 112 -49.20 -28.81 -8.49
CA VAL A 112 -48.53 -27.89 -9.41
C VAL A 112 -48.97 -26.44 -9.16
N ASP A 113 -50.26 -26.20 -8.93
CA ASP A 113 -50.78 -24.85 -8.67
C ASP A 113 -50.23 -24.24 -7.38
N VAL A 114 -50.12 -25.04 -6.31
CA VAL A 114 -49.52 -24.61 -5.03
C VAL A 114 -48.04 -24.27 -5.21
N ARG A 115 -47.31 -25.08 -5.98
CA ARG A 115 -45.90 -24.83 -6.28
C ARG A 115 -45.70 -23.59 -7.16
N ILE A 116 -46.57 -23.36 -8.14
CA ILE A 116 -46.58 -22.14 -8.96
C ILE A 116 -46.82 -20.89 -8.10
N ALA A 117 -47.79 -20.93 -7.18
CA ALA A 117 -48.06 -19.82 -6.27
C ALA A 117 -46.87 -19.51 -5.35
N SER A 118 -46.21 -20.54 -4.81
CA SER A 118 -44.99 -20.40 -4.00
C SER A 118 -43.83 -19.79 -4.80
N LEU A 119 -43.58 -20.28 -6.02
CA LEU A 119 -42.53 -19.75 -6.89
C LEU A 119 -42.81 -18.29 -7.30
N ARG A 120 -44.06 -17.92 -7.57
CA ARG A 120 -44.43 -16.52 -7.85
C ARG A 120 -44.11 -15.60 -6.68
N LYS A 121 -44.42 -16.02 -5.45
CA LYS A 121 -44.07 -15.27 -4.25
C LYS A 121 -42.56 -15.13 -4.07
N GLN A 122 -41.80 -16.20 -4.32
CA GLN A 122 -40.34 -16.14 -4.29
C GLN A 122 -39.77 -15.17 -5.34
N ILE A 123 -40.33 -15.16 -6.56
CA ILE A 123 -39.94 -14.20 -7.60
C ILE A 123 -40.22 -12.76 -7.15
N GLU A 124 -41.37 -12.51 -6.53
CA GLU A 124 -41.71 -11.18 -6.01
C GLU A 124 -40.76 -10.73 -4.89
N ASP A 125 -40.45 -11.62 -3.95
CA ASP A 125 -39.47 -11.38 -2.88
C ASP A 125 -38.05 -11.14 -3.44
N ILE A 126 -37.64 -11.90 -4.46
CA ILE A 126 -36.36 -11.72 -5.15
C ILE A 126 -36.33 -10.37 -5.88
N ASN A 127 -37.37 -10.01 -6.62
CA ASN A 127 -37.45 -8.74 -7.33
C ASN A 127 -37.39 -7.55 -6.37
N LYS A 128 -38.04 -7.66 -5.20
CA LYS A 128 -37.94 -6.64 -4.15
C LYS A 128 -36.50 -6.50 -3.64
N LYS A 129 -35.82 -7.63 -3.38
CA LYS A 129 -34.40 -7.62 -2.99
C LYS A 129 -33.50 -7.02 -4.05
N ILE A 130 -33.72 -7.33 -5.33
CA ILE A 130 -32.98 -6.75 -6.46
C ILE A 130 -33.15 -5.23 -6.45
N SER A 131 -34.39 -4.73 -6.36
CA SER A 131 -34.64 -3.28 -6.32
C SER A 131 -33.98 -2.59 -5.13
N ASP A 132 -33.99 -3.22 -3.96
CA ASP A 132 -33.31 -2.69 -2.76
C ASP A 132 -31.78 -2.69 -2.92
N ILE A 133 -31.20 -3.69 -3.60
CA ILE A 133 -29.77 -3.75 -3.92
C ILE A 133 -29.41 -2.65 -4.92
N GLU A 134 -30.16 -2.49 -6.00
CA GLU A 134 -29.92 -1.47 -7.02
C GLU A 134 -29.93 -0.05 -6.43
N LYS A 135 -30.85 0.23 -5.50
CA LYS A 135 -30.87 1.51 -4.76
C LYS A 135 -29.59 1.71 -3.95
N LYS A 136 -29.17 0.70 -3.18
CA LYS A 136 -27.93 0.76 -2.38
C LYS A 136 -26.69 0.92 -3.25
N GLU A 137 -26.64 0.24 -4.40
CA GLU A 137 -25.55 0.43 -5.36
C GLU A 137 -25.50 1.87 -5.89
N GLY A 138 -26.65 2.47 -6.18
CA GLY A 138 -26.77 3.88 -6.55
C GLY A 138 -26.19 4.81 -5.47
N GLU A 139 -26.65 4.65 -4.24
CA GLU A 139 -26.19 5.45 -3.08
C GLU A 139 -24.68 5.29 -2.83
N LEU A 140 -24.16 4.06 -2.91
CA LEU A 140 -22.72 3.80 -2.73
C LEU A 140 -21.86 4.41 -3.84
N LYS A 141 -22.35 4.38 -5.09
CA LYS A 141 -21.67 5.04 -6.22
C LYS A 141 -21.61 6.55 -6.02
N GLU A 142 -22.73 7.17 -5.66
CA GLU A 142 -22.80 8.61 -5.40
C GLU A 142 -21.88 9.03 -4.26
N MET A 143 -21.92 8.31 -3.13
CA MET A 143 -21.04 8.55 -1.99
C MET A 143 -19.56 8.37 -2.36
N GLY A 144 -19.24 7.36 -3.17
CA GLY A 144 -17.89 7.13 -3.70
C GLY A 144 -17.38 8.30 -4.54
N ASP A 145 -18.24 8.86 -5.40
CA ASP A 145 -17.89 9.98 -6.26
C ASP A 145 -17.78 11.30 -5.50
N GLU A 146 -18.62 11.54 -4.48
CA GLU A 146 -18.47 12.66 -3.55
C GLU A 146 -17.15 12.58 -2.78
N LEU A 147 -16.83 11.41 -2.23
CA LEU A 147 -15.58 11.21 -1.49
C LEU A 147 -14.36 11.45 -2.37
N LYS A 148 -14.37 10.95 -3.62
CA LYS A 148 -13.30 11.20 -4.60
C LYS A 148 -13.17 12.69 -4.91
N ARG A 149 -14.28 13.39 -5.18
CA ARG A 149 -14.29 14.84 -5.45
C ARG A 149 -13.74 15.64 -4.27
N GLY A 150 -14.15 15.31 -3.04
CA GLY A 150 -13.68 15.94 -1.80
C GLY A 150 -12.17 15.77 -1.62
N LYS A 151 -11.68 14.52 -1.67
CA LYS A 151 -10.24 14.22 -1.52
C LYS A 151 -9.40 14.88 -2.62
N TYR A 152 -9.85 14.85 -3.86
CA TYR A 152 -9.13 15.47 -4.97
C TYR A 152 -9.01 16.99 -4.79
N LYS A 153 -10.09 17.66 -4.37
CA LYS A 153 -10.10 19.10 -4.09
C LYS A 153 -9.16 19.47 -2.95
N GLU A 154 -9.15 18.68 -1.87
CA GLU A 154 -8.25 18.87 -0.74
C GLU A 154 -6.77 18.73 -1.15
N LEU A 155 -6.44 17.66 -1.89
CA LEU A 155 -5.08 17.40 -2.37
C LEU A 155 -4.58 18.52 -3.30
N ILE A 156 -5.43 19.03 -4.20
CA ILE A 156 -5.08 20.19 -5.03
C ILE A 156 -4.82 21.42 -4.16
N GLY A 157 -5.67 21.68 -3.17
CA GLY A 157 -5.50 22.79 -2.24
C GLY A 157 -4.17 22.71 -1.50
N LYS A 158 -3.86 21.54 -0.94
CA LYS A 158 -2.59 21.28 -0.24
C LYS A 158 -1.38 21.47 -1.15
N LYS A 159 -1.43 20.91 -2.37
CA LYS A 159 -0.35 21.06 -3.37
C LYS A 159 -0.09 22.52 -3.72
N ARG A 160 -1.14 23.33 -3.89
CA ARG A 160 -1.00 24.76 -4.18
C ARG A 160 -0.37 25.55 -3.03
N ARG A 161 -0.73 25.23 -1.78
CA ARG A 161 -0.13 25.87 -0.59
C ARG A 161 1.36 25.54 -0.48
N LEU A 162 1.70 24.25 -0.55
CA LEU A 162 3.09 23.80 -0.51
C LEU A 162 3.94 24.41 -1.63
N LYS A 163 3.37 24.57 -2.83
CA LYS A 163 4.07 25.28 -3.92
C LYS A 163 4.35 26.74 -3.55
N LYS A 164 3.37 27.48 -3.04
CA LYS A 164 3.56 28.87 -2.60
C LYS A 164 4.60 28.98 -1.49
N ASP A 165 4.56 28.07 -0.52
CA ASP A 165 5.51 28.07 0.60
C ASP A 165 6.94 27.77 0.10
N LYS A 166 7.07 26.83 -0.85
CA LYS A 166 8.34 26.57 -1.52
C LYS A 166 8.86 27.80 -2.26
N ASP A 167 8.02 28.43 -3.08
CA ASP A 167 8.43 29.60 -3.87
C ASP A 167 8.90 30.75 -2.95
N LYS A 168 8.20 30.98 -1.83
CA LYS A 168 8.63 31.95 -0.81
C LYS A 168 9.98 31.62 -0.16
N LEU A 169 10.18 30.35 0.23
CA LEU A 169 11.46 29.92 0.80
C LEU A 169 12.60 30.08 -0.19
N GLU A 170 12.37 29.85 -1.49
CA GLU A 170 13.36 30.10 -2.53
C GLU A 170 13.67 31.60 -2.70
N GLU A 171 12.64 32.46 -2.61
CA GLU A 171 12.80 33.92 -2.62
C GLU A 171 13.58 34.44 -1.41
N GLU A 172 13.36 33.88 -0.22
CA GLU A 172 14.08 34.23 1.02
C GLU A 172 15.51 33.67 1.04
N LEU A 173 15.73 32.48 0.48
CA LEU A 173 17.05 31.85 0.47
C LEU A 173 18.04 32.57 -0.46
N ARG A 174 17.55 33.10 -1.59
CA ARG A 174 18.40 33.77 -2.59
C ARG A 174 19.20 34.96 -2.02
N PRO A 175 18.61 35.96 -1.35
CA PRO A 175 19.36 37.09 -0.80
C PRO A 175 20.33 36.64 0.30
N LEU A 176 19.97 35.66 1.12
CA LEU A 176 20.87 35.12 2.15
C LEU A 176 22.11 34.45 1.56
N LEU A 177 21.97 33.76 0.43
CA LEU A 177 23.11 33.18 -0.27
C LEU A 177 24.02 34.26 -0.87
N GLU A 178 23.43 35.33 -1.42
CA GLU A 178 24.21 36.46 -1.95
C GLU A 178 24.93 37.22 -0.82
N GLU A 179 24.23 37.50 0.29
CA GLU A 179 24.81 38.10 1.49
C GLU A 179 25.97 37.26 2.03
N LYS A 180 25.77 35.94 2.16
CA LYS A 180 26.83 35.01 2.57
C LYS A 180 28.05 35.09 1.65
N LYS A 181 27.85 35.20 0.33
CA LYS A 181 28.93 35.32 -0.64
C LYS A 181 29.69 36.63 -0.47
N MET A 182 28.99 37.74 -0.27
CA MET A 182 29.59 39.04 0.00
C MET A 182 30.44 39.02 1.27
N LEU A 183 29.91 38.45 2.37
CA LEU A 183 30.63 38.31 3.64
C LEU A 183 31.88 37.43 3.53
N ILE A 184 31.84 36.37 2.70
CA ILE A 184 33.01 35.53 2.45
C ILE A 184 34.12 36.34 1.75
N GLU A 185 33.77 37.15 0.76
CA GLU A 185 34.74 37.97 0.04
C GLU A 185 35.31 39.08 0.92
N GLU A 186 34.46 39.76 1.70
CA GLU A 186 34.90 40.77 2.68
C GLU A 186 35.86 40.17 3.71
N ARG A 187 35.52 38.99 4.26
CA ARG A 187 36.41 38.29 5.21
C ARG A 187 37.77 38.00 4.57
N ARG A 188 37.80 37.57 3.31
CA ARG A 188 39.04 37.29 2.58
C ARG A 188 39.89 38.56 2.41
N MET A 189 39.27 39.68 2.04
CA MET A 189 39.97 40.96 1.91
C MET A 189 40.61 41.39 3.23
N ILE A 190 39.88 41.26 4.34
CA ILE A 190 40.39 41.56 5.69
C ILE A 190 41.53 40.60 6.07
N GLU A 191 41.40 39.30 5.79
CA GLU A 191 42.46 38.31 6.04
C GLU A 191 43.76 38.64 5.28
N ASP A 192 43.65 39.12 4.04
CA ASP A 192 44.80 39.52 3.23
C ASP A 192 45.41 40.85 3.73
N GLU A 193 44.60 41.82 4.16
CA GLU A 193 45.08 43.07 4.78
C GLU A 193 45.83 42.81 6.09
N ILE A 194 45.28 41.95 6.96
CA ILE A 194 45.96 41.51 8.20
C ILE A 194 47.33 40.90 7.85
N ARG A 195 47.40 40.04 6.83
CA ARG A 195 48.67 39.41 6.41
C ARG A 195 49.70 40.44 5.96
N GLN A 196 49.29 41.44 5.18
CA GLN A 196 50.17 42.52 4.74
C GLN A 196 50.72 43.34 5.92
N LEU A 197 49.85 43.73 6.86
CA LEU A 197 50.25 44.47 8.05
C LEU A 197 51.19 43.65 8.96
N GLU A 198 50.96 42.35 9.10
CA GLU A 198 51.87 41.46 9.85
C GLU A 198 53.25 41.34 9.19
N GLU A 199 53.32 41.36 7.85
CA GLU A 199 54.59 41.37 7.11
C GLU A 199 55.32 42.70 7.25
N GLU A 200 54.61 43.83 7.22
CA GLU A 200 55.18 45.15 7.46
C GLU A 200 55.74 45.29 8.87
N LEU A 201 55.03 44.82 9.90
CA LEU A 201 55.47 44.87 11.29
C LEU A 201 56.76 44.04 11.54
N ARG A 202 57.01 43.01 10.72
CA ARG A 202 58.21 42.17 10.80
C ARG A 202 59.43 42.77 10.11
N ARG A 203 59.27 43.81 9.29
CA ARG A 203 60.37 44.51 8.61
C ARG A 203 60.92 45.63 9.49
#